data_AF-A0A484N7W0-F1
#
_entry.id   AF-A0A484N7W0-F1
#
_cell.length_a   1.000
_cell.length_b   1.000
_cell.length_c   1.000
_cell.angle_alpha   90.00
_cell.angle_beta   90.00
_cell.angle_gamma   90.00
#
_symmetry.space_group_name_H-M   'P 1'
#
loop_
_entity.id
_entity.type
_entity.pdbx_description
1 polymer ?
#
loop_
_entity_poly.entity_id
_entity_poly.type
_entity_poly.pdbx_seq_one_letter_code
_entity_poly.pdbx_strand_id
1 'polypeptide(L)'
;MVGKSAGRTMKWATLLKDFKEKVGLSQPPSTVSSPTHAAASPFPDRYPISASSHLDFASSPSRDKHELELDFKRYWEEFRSSSLEKEKEKALNMTIDVFCRLVRQHTNVAQLITMLVETHIFSFVVGRAFVTDIEKLKLSSKTRSLEVKSVLEFFSEITKDGISPGANLLYAVEVLVSGPIDKQSLLDSGILCCLIHTLNSLLGPDESCQKQSMGHSTEEDLAENYPEDDVASRRWLEVEGSVVHIMKAVSSHPSAAQSLIEDNSLQSLFQMVAMGSLIAFSQYKEGLVRLHTIQLHRHAMQILGLLLANDNGSTAKYIRKHHL
;
A
#
# COMPACT_ATOMS: atom_id res chain seq x y z
N MET A 1 9.12 29.46 -16.68
CA MET A 1 8.08 28.50 -17.13
C MET A 1 8.56 27.10 -16.80
N VAL A 2 8.04 26.52 -15.73
CA VAL A 2 8.39 25.15 -15.29
C VAL A 2 7.63 24.17 -16.19
N GLY A 3 8.35 23.44 -17.03
CA GLY A 3 7.78 22.34 -17.82
C GLY A 3 7.32 21.24 -16.89
N LYS A 4 6.01 20.97 -16.87
CA LYS A 4 5.44 19.78 -16.24
C LYS A 4 6.04 18.55 -16.93
N SER A 5 6.84 17.78 -16.20
CA SER A 5 7.27 16.46 -16.64
C SER A 5 6.02 15.61 -16.82
N ALA A 6 5.78 15.12 -18.03
CA ALA A 6 4.76 14.11 -18.30
C ALA A 6 5.21 12.82 -17.60
N GLY A 7 4.73 12.62 -16.37
CA GLY A 7 4.98 11.40 -15.62
C GLY A 7 4.56 10.19 -16.44
N ARG A 8 5.43 9.18 -16.52
CA ARG A 8 5.16 7.93 -17.22
C ARG A 8 3.96 7.25 -16.53
N THR A 9 2.79 7.31 -17.16
CA THR A 9 1.61 6.59 -16.68
C THR A 9 1.83 5.08 -16.77
N MET A 10 1.38 4.36 -15.75
CA MET A 10 1.40 2.90 -15.74
C MET A 10 0.66 2.33 -16.95
N LYS A 11 1.15 1.22 -17.51
CA LYS A 11 0.46 0.48 -18.57
C LYS A 11 -0.36 -0.65 -17.96
N TRP A 12 -1.52 -0.34 -17.38
CA TRP A 12 -2.36 -1.29 -16.66
C TRP A 12 -2.83 -2.46 -17.54
N ALA A 13 -3.03 -2.22 -18.84
CA ALA A 13 -3.37 -3.29 -19.78
C ALA A 13 -2.24 -4.32 -19.95
N THR A 14 -0.97 -3.87 -19.87
CA THR A 14 0.19 -4.78 -19.92
C THR A 14 0.33 -5.54 -18.60
N LEU A 15 0.08 -4.91 -17.45
CA LEU A 15 0.13 -5.60 -16.16
C LEU A 15 -0.87 -6.75 -16.01
N LEU A 16 -2.12 -6.56 -16.45
CA LEU A 16 -3.11 -7.64 -16.38
C LEU A 16 -2.70 -8.83 -17.27
N LYS A 17 -1.99 -8.54 -18.36
CA LYS A 17 -1.39 -9.57 -19.21
C LYS A 17 -0.20 -10.24 -18.52
N ASP A 18 0.71 -9.47 -17.93
CA ASP A 18 1.88 -9.98 -17.20
C ASP A 18 1.46 -10.81 -15.99
N PHE A 19 0.38 -10.43 -15.30
CA PHE A 19 -0.24 -11.24 -14.24
C PHE A 19 -0.74 -12.57 -14.77
N LYS A 20 -1.47 -12.56 -15.89
CA LYS A 20 -1.96 -13.80 -16.50
C LYS A 20 -0.81 -14.73 -16.88
N GLU A 21 0.32 -14.17 -17.33
CA GLU A 21 1.53 -14.93 -17.68
C GLU A 21 2.31 -15.43 -16.45
N LYS A 22 2.41 -14.63 -15.39
CA LYS A 22 3.15 -14.98 -14.16
C LYS A 22 2.37 -15.82 -13.15
N VAL A 23 1.05 -15.65 -13.11
CA VAL A 23 0.17 -16.17 -12.03
C VAL A 23 -0.93 -17.09 -12.57
N GLY A 24 -1.03 -17.26 -13.90
CA GLY A 24 -1.77 -18.36 -14.53
C GLY A 24 -3.28 -18.35 -14.29
N LEU A 25 -4.02 -17.46 -14.96
CA LEU A 25 -5.48 -17.57 -15.03
C LEU A 25 -5.90 -18.59 -16.09
N SER A 26 -6.40 -19.76 -15.67
CA SER A 26 -7.09 -20.69 -16.56
C SER A 26 -8.39 -20.04 -17.06
N GLN A 27 -8.54 -19.84 -18.37
CA GLN A 27 -9.79 -19.33 -18.95
C GLN A 27 -10.91 -20.38 -18.85
N PRO A 28 -12.14 -20.04 -18.42
CA PRO A 28 -13.31 -20.77 -18.87
C PRO A 28 -13.59 -20.44 -20.36
N PRO A 29 -14.07 -21.41 -21.16
CA PRO A 29 -14.28 -21.21 -22.59
C PRO A 29 -15.43 -20.23 -22.87
N SER A 30 -15.20 -19.34 -23.84
CA SER A 30 -16.17 -18.41 -24.40
C SER A 30 -17.18 -19.11 -25.33
N THR A 31 -18.29 -18.41 -25.61
CA THR A 31 -19.40 -18.64 -26.58
C THR A 31 -20.68 -19.20 -25.92
N VAL A 32 -21.93 -18.74 -26.18
CA VAL A 32 -22.60 -18.15 -27.36
C VAL A 32 -23.75 -17.20 -26.92
N SER A 33 -24.09 -16.23 -27.78
CA SER A 33 -25.13 -15.19 -27.67
C SER A 33 -26.60 -15.66 -27.88
N SER A 34 -27.53 -15.08 -27.09
CA SER A 34 -28.93 -14.58 -27.37
C SER A 34 -29.99 -15.46 -28.09
N PRO A 35 -31.31 -15.39 -27.76
CA PRO A 35 -32.12 -14.16 -27.91
C PRO A 35 -33.27 -13.88 -26.92
N THR A 36 -33.76 -12.65 -27.07
CA THR A 36 -34.87 -11.89 -26.47
C THR A 36 -36.27 -12.50 -26.63
N HIS A 37 -37.14 -12.33 -25.62
CA HIS A 37 -38.60 -12.30 -25.81
C HIS A 37 -39.27 -11.32 -24.83
N ALA A 38 -40.15 -10.47 -25.36
CA ALA A 38 -41.06 -9.58 -24.65
C ALA A 38 -42.50 -10.11 -24.76
N ALA A 39 -43.32 -9.93 -23.71
CA ALA A 39 -44.77 -9.69 -23.82
C ALA A 39 -45.38 -9.29 -22.44
N ALA A 40 -46.41 -8.46 -22.52
CA ALA A 40 -47.02 -7.63 -21.47
C ALA A 40 -48.28 -8.25 -20.82
N SER A 41 -48.79 -7.60 -19.74
CA SER A 41 -50.20 -7.20 -19.47
C SER A 41 -50.48 -7.01 -17.95
N PRO A 42 -51.66 -6.52 -17.49
CA PRO A 42 -52.01 -5.11 -17.30
C PRO A 42 -52.40 -4.71 -15.86
N PHE A 43 -52.49 -3.39 -15.62
CA PHE A 43 -52.97 -2.72 -14.39
C PHE A 43 -54.43 -3.06 -13.99
N PRO A 44 -54.86 -2.69 -12.77
CA PRO A 44 -55.66 -1.45 -12.69
C PRO A 44 -55.31 -0.49 -11.54
N ASP A 45 -55.66 0.78 -11.80
CA ASP A 45 -55.54 2.01 -11.01
C ASP A 45 -56.12 1.96 -9.58
N ARG A 46 -55.58 2.82 -8.69
CA ARG A 46 -56.31 3.97 -8.09
C ARG A 46 -55.43 4.76 -7.08
N TYR A 47 -55.20 6.04 -7.36
CA TYR A 47 -54.65 7.05 -6.43
C TYR A 47 -55.72 7.52 -5.41
N PRO A 48 -55.32 8.14 -4.28
CA PRO A 48 -55.29 9.60 -4.28
C PRO A 48 -54.06 10.23 -3.61
N ILE A 49 -53.78 11.45 -4.06
CA ILE A 49 -52.73 12.38 -3.64
C ILE A 49 -52.98 12.87 -2.21
N SER A 50 -51.93 12.92 -1.37
CA SER A 50 -51.76 14.00 -0.38
C SER A 50 -50.31 14.20 0.06
N ALA A 51 -49.88 15.42 -0.24
CA ALA A 51 -48.90 16.32 0.38
C ALA A 51 -47.94 15.82 1.48
N SER A 52 -46.66 16.14 1.21
CA SER A 52 -45.61 16.60 2.13
C SER A 52 -45.61 16.06 3.56
N SER A 53 -44.66 15.17 3.83
CA SER A 53 -43.84 15.29 5.04
C SER A 53 -42.39 15.02 4.65
N HIS A 54 -41.54 16.02 4.87
CA HIS A 54 -40.10 15.85 4.99
C HIS A 54 -39.86 14.80 6.06
N LEU A 55 -39.63 13.56 5.65
CA LEU A 55 -39.04 12.54 6.50
C LEU A 55 -37.55 12.60 6.22
N ASP A 56 -36.83 13.19 7.18
CA ASP A 56 -35.41 13.01 7.33
C ASP A 56 -35.14 11.50 7.31
N PHE A 57 -34.67 11.02 6.16
CA PHE A 57 -34.27 9.64 5.94
C PHE A 57 -32.99 9.45 6.77
N ALA A 58 -33.14 9.11 8.04
CA ALA A 58 -32.05 8.53 8.81
C ALA A 58 -31.63 7.28 8.04
N SER A 59 -30.48 7.36 7.35
CA SER A 59 -29.96 6.25 6.58
C SER A 59 -29.73 5.07 7.53
N SER A 60 -30.32 3.92 7.22
CA SER A 60 -30.03 2.70 7.98
C SER A 60 -28.57 2.33 7.71
N PRO A 61 -27.75 2.01 8.73
CA PRO A 61 -26.37 1.56 8.52
C PRO A 61 -26.25 0.38 7.53
N SER A 62 -27.29 -0.44 7.42
CA SER A 62 -27.35 -1.55 6.47
C SER A 62 -27.53 -1.12 5.02
N ARG A 63 -28.20 0.01 4.76
CA ARG A 63 -28.38 0.57 3.41
C ARG A 63 -27.08 1.19 2.90
N ASP A 64 -26.40 1.94 3.76
CA ASP A 64 -25.14 2.62 3.42
C ASP A 64 -24.04 1.60 3.07
N LYS A 65 -24.00 0.47 3.79
CA LYS A 65 -23.11 -0.64 3.48
C LYS A 65 -23.40 -1.29 2.13
N HIS A 66 -24.68 -1.54 1.82
CA HIS A 66 -25.05 -2.15 0.53
C HIS A 66 -24.72 -1.22 -0.65
N GLU A 67 -24.91 0.09 -0.46
CA GLU A 67 -24.52 1.10 -1.45
C GLU A 67 -23.01 1.10 -1.70
N LEU A 68 -22.19 1.04 -0.65
CA LEU A 68 -20.73 0.92 -0.80
C LEU A 68 -20.31 -0.38 -1.52
N GLU A 69 -20.99 -1.50 -1.28
CA GLU A 69 -20.73 -2.75 -2.01
C GLU A 69 -21.04 -2.61 -3.52
N LEU A 70 -22.12 -1.89 -3.87
CA LEU A 70 -22.48 -1.61 -5.27
C LEU A 70 -21.48 -0.64 -5.92
N ASP A 71 -21.09 0.42 -5.22
CA ASP A 71 -20.08 1.38 -5.69
C ASP A 71 -18.74 0.69 -5.93
N PHE A 72 -18.33 -0.18 -5.01
CA PHE A 72 -17.12 -0.99 -5.18
C PHE A 72 -17.17 -1.78 -6.49
N LYS A 73 -18.27 -2.54 -6.71
CA LYS A 73 -18.43 -3.36 -7.92
C LYS A 73 -18.39 -2.52 -9.19
N ARG A 74 -19.08 -1.37 -9.17
CA ARG A 74 -19.11 -0.41 -10.29
C ARG A 74 -17.71 0.10 -10.63
N TYR A 75 -16.96 0.62 -9.66
CA TYR A 75 -15.63 1.16 -9.91
C TYR A 75 -14.63 0.06 -10.30
N TRP A 76 -14.77 -1.13 -9.73
CA TRP A 76 -13.92 -2.27 -10.10
C TRP A 76 -14.19 -2.74 -11.53
N GLU A 77 -15.44 -2.75 -11.97
CA GLU A 77 -15.79 -3.02 -13.36
C GLU A 77 -15.30 -1.92 -14.32
N GLU A 78 -15.41 -0.65 -13.93
CA GLU A 78 -14.88 0.48 -14.69
C GLU A 78 -13.36 0.36 -14.88
N PHE A 79 -12.62 0.01 -13.82
CA PHE A 79 -11.18 -0.26 -13.90
C PHE A 79 -10.84 -1.39 -14.89
N ARG A 80 -11.60 -2.49 -14.84
CA ARG A 80 -11.37 -3.65 -15.72
C ARG A 80 -11.74 -3.37 -17.18
N SER A 81 -12.76 -2.56 -17.43
CA SER A 81 -13.33 -2.31 -18.76
C SER A 81 -12.75 -1.09 -19.47
N SER A 82 -12.24 -0.10 -18.75
CA SER A 82 -11.66 1.09 -19.38
C SER A 82 -10.44 0.73 -20.24
N SER A 83 -10.22 1.47 -21.32
CA SER A 83 -9.07 1.35 -22.21
C SER A 83 -8.05 2.48 -22.02
N LEU A 84 -8.39 3.52 -21.25
CA LEU A 84 -7.56 4.70 -21.01
C LEU A 84 -6.86 4.58 -19.65
N GLU A 85 -5.53 4.68 -19.64
CA GLU A 85 -4.73 4.49 -18.42
C GLU A 85 -5.11 5.46 -17.29
N LYS A 86 -5.46 6.71 -17.65
CA LYS A 86 -5.90 7.73 -16.69
C LYS A 86 -7.25 7.42 -16.06
N GLU A 87 -8.18 6.86 -16.84
CA GLU A 87 -9.49 6.43 -16.34
C GLU A 87 -9.34 5.20 -15.45
N LYS A 88 -8.48 4.25 -15.83
CA LYS A 88 -8.13 3.11 -14.98
C LYS A 88 -7.56 3.54 -13.64
N GLU A 89 -6.59 4.45 -13.64
CA GLU A 89 -6.00 4.98 -12.40
C GLU A 89 -7.06 5.63 -11.51
N LYS A 90 -7.95 6.44 -12.10
CA LYS A 90 -9.07 7.05 -11.36
C LYS A 90 -10.03 6.01 -10.78
N ALA A 91 -10.48 5.06 -11.60
CA ALA A 91 -11.41 4.01 -11.19
C ALA A 91 -10.80 3.11 -10.10
N LEU A 92 -9.50 2.80 -10.18
CA LEU A 92 -8.80 2.04 -9.17
C LEU A 92 -8.71 2.82 -7.85
N ASN A 93 -8.37 4.10 -7.89
CA ASN A 93 -8.33 4.94 -6.68
C ASN A 93 -9.69 4.99 -5.98
N MET A 94 -10.79 5.11 -6.74
CA MET A 94 -12.15 5.05 -6.18
C MET A 94 -12.48 3.66 -5.63
N THR A 95 -12.09 2.59 -6.33
CA THR A 95 -12.29 1.20 -5.85
C THR A 95 -11.61 0.99 -4.50
N ILE A 96 -10.36 1.44 -4.36
CA ILE A 96 -9.58 1.27 -3.14
C ILE A 96 -10.14 2.14 -2.01
N ASP A 97 -10.58 3.37 -2.29
CA ASP A 97 -11.24 4.22 -1.29
C ASP A 97 -12.49 3.54 -0.70
N VAL A 98 -13.38 3.06 -1.58
CA VAL A 98 -14.59 2.35 -1.17
C VAL A 98 -14.25 1.07 -0.42
N PHE A 99 -13.24 0.31 -0.86
CA PHE A 99 -12.73 -0.85 -0.14
C PHE A 99 -12.30 -0.52 1.28
N CYS A 100 -11.49 0.53 1.46
CA CYS A 100 -11.02 0.96 2.78
C CYS A 100 -12.18 1.32 3.71
N ARG A 101 -13.21 2.00 3.17
CA ARG A 101 -14.42 2.35 3.91
C ARG A 101 -15.24 1.11 4.29
N LEU A 102 -15.42 0.16 3.37
CA LEU A 102 -16.11 -1.10 3.64
C LEU A 102 -15.41 -1.91 4.73
N VAL A 103 -14.09 -2.07 4.65
CA VAL A 103 -13.33 -2.86 5.63
C VAL A 103 -13.47 -2.29 7.04
N ARG A 104 -13.50 -0.96 7.19
CA ARG A 104 -13.71 -0.30 8.50
C ARG A 104 -15.11 -0.56 9.09
N GLN A 105 -16.08 -0.92 8.26
CA GLN A 105 -17.46 -1.20 8.68
C GLN A 105 -17.75 -2.69 8.89
N HIS A 106 -16.82 -3.59 8.52
CA HIS A 106 -17.04 -5.03 8.57
C HIS A 106 -16.21 -5.70 9.66
N THR A 107 -16.85 -6.54 10.45
CA THR A 107 -16.19 -7.37 11.48
C THR A 107 -15.41 -8.53 10.86
N ASN A 108 -15.91 -9.13 9.77
CA ASN A 108 -15.24 -10.20 9.05
C ASN A 108 -14.70 -9.71 7.70
N VAL A 109 -13.46 -9.25 7.72
CA VAL A 109 -12.77 -8.69 6.55
C VAL A 109 -12.44 -9.76 5.50
N ALA A 110 -12.07 -10.96 5.93
CA ALA A 110 -11.76 -12.06 5.02
C ALA A 110 -12.98 -12.45 4.17
N GLN A 111 -14.14 -12.60 4.83
CA GLN A 111 -15.40 -12.88 4.13
C GLN A 111 -15.79 -11.74 3.18
N LEU A 112 -15.65 -10.48 3.61
CA LEU A 112 -15.93 -9.32 2.75
C LEU A 112 -15.11 -9.38 1.45
N ILE A 113 -13.80 -9.60 1.56
CA ILE A 113 -12.92 -9.64 0.39
C ILE A 113 -13.34 -10.73 -0.60
N THR A 114 -13.66 -11.94 -0.09
CA THR A 114 -14.12 -13.04 -0.94
C THR A 114 -15.47 -12.78 -1.62
N MET A 115 -16.32 -11.93 -1.02
CA MET A 115 -17.60 -11.54 -1.63
C MET A 115 -17.47 -10.44 -2.68
N LEU A 116 -16.44 -9.58 -2.56
CA LEU A 116 -16.26 -8.44 -3.46
C LEU A 116 -15.51 -8.83 -4.74
N VAL A 117 -14.47 -9.66 -4.62
CA VAL A 117 -13.49 -9.87 -5.69
C VAL A 117 -12.84 -11.24 -5.62
N GLU A 118 -12.29 -11.65 -6.76
CA GLU A 118 -11.26 -12.68 -6.81
C GLU A 118 -10.02 -12.18 -6.07
N THR A 119 -9.80 -12.70 -4.86
CA THR A 119 -8.84 -12.16 -3.90
C THR A 119 -7.43 -12.07 -4.46
N HIS A 120 -6.97 -13.11 -5.16
CA HIS A 120 -5.64 -13.15 -5.77
C HIS A 120 -5.42 -12.04 -6.82
N ILE A 121 -6.42 -11.79 -7.69
CA ILE A 121 -6.39 -10.73 -8.70
C ILE A 121 -6.35 -9.35 -8.01
N PHE A 122 -7.26 -9.13 -7.05
CA PHE A 122 -7.34 -7.86 -6.37
C PHE A 122 -6.07 -7.55 -5.58
N SER A 123 -5.55 -8.53 -4.84
CA SER A 123 -4.27 -8.45 -4.12
C SER A 123 -3.12 -8.06 -5.05
N PHE A 124 -3.00 -8.72 -6.21
CA PHE A 124 -1.96 -8.36 -7.17
C PHE A 124 -2.11 -6.94 -7.71
N VAL A 125 -3.34 -6.53 -8.07
CA VAL A 125 -3.60 -5.19 -8.61
C VAL A 125 -3.28 -4.11 -7.58
N VAL A 126 -3.72 -4.27 -6.33
CA VAL A 126 -3.42 -3.34 -5.23
C VAL A 126 -1.90 -3.30 -4.97
N GLY A 127 -1.25 -4.45 -4.92
CA GLY A 127 0.20 -4.53 -4.75
C GLY A 127 0.97 -3.85 -5.89
N ARG A 128 0.55 -4.04 -7.14
CA ARG A 128 1.15 -3.38 -8.31
C ARG A 128 0.93 -1.88 -8.32
N ALA A 129 -0.24 -1.42 -7.91
CA ALA A 129 -0.55 0.00 -7.77
C ALA A 129 0.40 0.66 -6.78
N PHE A 130 0.53 0.06 -5.58
CA PHE A 130 1.46 0.53 -4.56
C PHE A 130 2.90 0.60 -5.09
N VAL A 131 3.40 -0.50 -5.67
CA VAL A 131 4.77 -0.57 -6.19
C VAL A 131 5.03 0.54 -7.19
N THR A 132 4.10 0.75 -8.12
CA THR A 132 4.32 1.72 -9.19
C THR A 132 4.17 3.16 -8.74
N ASP A 133 3.30 3.47 -7.80
CA ASP A 133 3.24 4.82 -7.26
C ASP A 133 4.53 5.18 -6.51
N ILE A 134 5.09 4.25 -5.73
CA ILE A 134 6.40 4.44 -5.09
C ILE A 134 7.53 4.55 -6.14
N GLU A 135 7.52 3.73 -7.19
CA GLU A 135 8.48 3.86 -8.30
C GLU A 135 8.38 5.21 -9.01
N LYS A 136 7.17 5.77 -9.18
CA LYS A 136 6.98 7.13 -9.73
C LYS A 136 7.67 8.16 -8.84
N LEU A 137 7.53 8.06 -7.51
CA LEU A 137 8.23 8.96 -6.57
C LEU A 137 9.75 8.87 -6.77
N LYS A 138 10.30 7.65 -6.81
CA LYS A 138 11.72 7.40 -7.05
C LYS A 138 12.21 8.03 -8.35
N LEU A 139 11.46 7.86 -9.45
CA LEU A 139 11.81 8.38 -10.77
C LEU A 139 11.65 9.90 -10.90
N SER A 140 10.78 10.51 -10.07
CA SER A 140 10.57 11.96 -10.04
C SER A 140 11.71 12.71 -9.34
N SER A 141 12.45 12.03 -8.45
CA SER A 141 13.61 12.60 -7.76
C SER A 141 14.80 12.79 -8.71
N LYS A 142 15.61 13.83 -8.46
CA LYS A 142 16.82 14.11 -9.26
C LYS A 142 17.88 13.01 -9.12
N THR A 143 17.97 12.43 -7.92
CA THR A 143 18.95 11.39 -7.56
C THR A 143 18.49 9.98 -7.94
N ARG A 144 17.24 9.83 -8.43
CA ARG A 144 16.60 8.53 -8.68
C ARG A 144 16.54 7.63 -7.43
N SER A 145 16.43 8.25 -6.26
CA SER A 145 16.31 7.59 -4.95
C SER A 145 14.98 7.97 -4.29
N LEU A 146 14.52 7.16 -3.34
CA LEU A 146 13.36 7.52 -2.54
C LEU A 146 13.78 8.53 -1.47
N GLU A 147 13.25 9.75 -1.58
CA GLU A 147 13.42 10.80 -0.58
C GLU A 147 12.30 10.68 0.48
N VAL A 148 12.67 10.66 1.76
CA VAL A 148 11.71 10.50 2.88
C VAL A 148 10.56 11.50 2.78
N LYS A 149 10.89 12.77 2.51
CA LYS A 149 9.89 13.83 2.36
C LYS A 149 8.87 13.52 1.27
N SER A 150 9.32 13.03 0.11
CA SER A 150 8.42 12.66 -1.01
C SER A 150 7.51 11.49 -0.64
N VAL A 151 8.04 10.52 0.12
CA VAL A 151 7.27 9.36 0.60
C VAL A 151 6.19 9.80 1.60
N LEU A 152 6.55 10.63 2.58
CA LEU A 152 5.61 11.15 3.58
C LEU A 152 4.55 12.07 2.95
N GLU A 153 4.96 12.92 2.01
CA GLU A 153 4.03 13.78 1.25
C GLU A 153 3.00 12.93 0.50
N PHE A 154 3.44 11.89 -0.22
CA PHE A 154 2.56 10.96 -0.93
C PHE A 154 1.51 10.31 -0.02
N PHE A 155 1.91 9.82 1.15
CA PHE A 155 0.96 9.20 2.09
C PHE A 155 0.05 10.22 2.79
N SER A 156 0.40 11.50 2.77
CA SER A 156 -0.41 12.58 3.35
C SER A 156 -1.28 13.31 2.34
N GLU A 157 -1.10 13.05 1.04
CA GLU A 157 -1.79 13.77 -0.03
C GLU A 157 -3.28 13.47 0.01
N ILE A 158 -4.08 14.53 -0.12
CA ILE A 158 -5.54 14.47 -0.30
C ILE A 158 -5.87 15.08 -1.64
N THR A 159 -6.54 14.31 -2.48
CA THR A 159 -6.96 14.75 -3.81
C THR A 159 -8.16 15.71 -3.72
N LYS A 160 -8.50 16.33 -4.85
CA LYS A 160 -9.69 17.19 -4.96
C LYS A 160 -11.00 16.48 -4.64
N ASP A 161 -11.05 15.17 -4.85
CA ASP A 161 -12.22 14.34 -4.58
C ASP A 161 -12.29 13.91 -3.10
N GLY A 162 -11.39 14.44 -2.25
CA GLY A 162 -11.36 14.17 -0.80
C GLY A 162 -10.75 12.83 -0.42
N ILE A 163 -10.30 12.03 -1.39
CA ILE A 163 -9.63 10.75 -1.15
C ILE A 163 -8.13 10.94 -0.92
N SER A 164 -7.52 10.04 -0.13
CA SER A 164 -6.06 9.96 0.05
C SER A 164 -5.52 8.67 -0.58
N PRO A 165 -5.12 8.68 -1.86
CA PRO A 165 -4.73 7.48 -2.59
C PRO A 165 -3.56 6.74 -1.93
N GLY A 166 -2.52 7.46 -1.49
CA GLY A 166 -1.36 6.87 -0.84
C GLY A 166 -1.73 6.16 0.47
N ALA A 167 -2.43 6.86 1.37
CA ALA A 167 -2.86 6.27 2.65
C ALA A 167 -3.83 5.09 2.44
N ASN A 168 -4.77 5.23 1.51
CA ASN A 168 -5.72 4.17 1.17
C ASN A 168 -5.01 2.94 0.59
N LEU A 169 -4.01 3.12 -0.27
CA LEU A 169 -3.18 2.02 -0.79
C LEU A 169 -2.42 1.31 0.33
N LEU A 170 -1.76 2.06 1.22
CA LEU A 170 -1.01 1.48 2.34
C LEU A 170 -1.94 0.67 3.25
N TYR A 171 -3.09 1.25 3.62
CA TYR A 171 -4.09 0.58 4.45
C TYR A 171 -4.70 -0.65 3.76
N ALA A 172 -4.98 -0.58 2.46
CA ALA A 172 -5.50 -1.72 1.71
C ALA A 172 -4.50 -2.88 1.68
N VAL A 173 -3.20 -2.61 1.47
CA VAL A 173 -2.16 -3.65 1.54
C VAL A 173 -2.08 -4.23 2.95
N GLU A 174 -2.10 -3.41 3.99
CA GLU A 174 -2.10 -3.86 5.39
C GLU A 174 -3.28 -4.80 5.70
N VAL A 175 -4.47 -4.46 5.22
CA VAL A 175 -5.65 -5.32 5.34
C VAL A 175 -5.44 -6.66 4.64
N LEU A 176 -4.94 -6.65 3.41
CA LEU A 176 -4.78 -7.85 2.59
C LEU A 176 -3.75 -8.84 3.17
N VAL A 177 -2.70 -8.34 3.84
CA VAL A 177 -1.68 -9.21 4.46
C VAL A 177 -2.05 -9.69 5.86
N SER A 178 -2.98 -9.01 6.53
CA SER A 178 -3.45 -9.35 7.88
C SER A 178 -4.48 -10.49 7.89
N GLY A 179 -5.19 -10.69 6.78
CA GLY A 179 -6.15 -11.78 6.62
C GLY A 179 -5.50 -13.15 6.37
N PRO A 180 -6.26 -14.25 6.49
CA PRO A 180 -5.85 -15.59 6.05
C PRO A 180 -5.90 -15.71 4.51
N ILE A 181 -5.34 -14.71 3.83
CA ILE A 181 -5.31 -14.58 2.38
C ILE A 181 -3.94 -15.04 1.91
N ASP A 182 -3.91 -15.75 0.78
CA ASP A 182 -2.65 -16.10 0.14
C ASP A 182 -1.87 -14.84 -0.24
N LYS A 183 -0.63 -14.76 0.25
CA LYS A 183 0.25 -13.60 0.08
C LYS A 183 1.06 -13.69 -1.20
N GLN A 184 1.02 -14.81 -1.92
CA GLN A 184 1.79 -15.01 -3.15
C GLN A 184 1.48 -13.94 -4.19
N SER A 185 0.22 -13.58 -4.41
CA SER A 185 -0.14 -12.53 -5.38
C SER A 185 0.41 -11.14 -5.04
N LEU A 186 0.62 -10.84 -3.75
CA LEU A 186 1.29 -9.62 -3.32
C LEU A 186 2.80 -9.70 -3.53
N LEU A 187 3.42 -10.86 -3.28
CA LEU A 187 4.84 -11.08 -3.58
C LEU A 187 5.12 -10.96 -5.07
N ASP A 188 4.28 -11.55 -5.92
CA ASP A 188 4.39 -11.50 -7.38
C ASP A 188 4.24 -10.07 -7.92
N SER A 189 3.57 -9.19 -7.17
CA SER A 189 3.49 -7.78 -7.50
C SER A 189 4.81 -7.04 -7.28
N GLY A 190 5.76 -7.62 -6.54
CA GLY A 190 7.02 -6.98 -6.14
C GLY A 190 6.90 -6.12 -4.88
N ILE A 191 5.82 -6.28 -4.09
CA ILE A 191 5.56 -5.41 -2.94
C ILE A 191 6.69 -5.42 -1.91
N LEU A 192 7.32 -6.57 -1.68
CA LEU A 192 8.32 -6.71 -0.62
C LEU A 192 9.61 -5.94 -0.94
N CYS A 193 10.08 -6.02 -2.19
CA CYS A 193 11.19 -5.17 -2.67
C CYS A 193 10.87 -3.69 -2.47
N CYS A 194 9.68 -3.26 -2.89
CA CYS A 194 9.25 -1.88 -2.76
C CYS A 194 9.24 -1.42 -1.29
N LEU A 195 8.70 -2.24 -0.38
CA LEU A 195 8.65 -1.94 1.04
C LEU A 195 10.04 -1.88 1.69
N ILE A 196 10.97 -2.74 1.28
CA ILE A 196 12.38 -2.67 1.72
C ILE A 196 13.00 -1.33 1.33
N HIS A 197 12.77 -0.86 0.10
CA HIS A 197 13.27 0.44 -0.34
C HIS A 197 12.61 1.61 0.38
N THR A 198 11.31 1.52 0.66
CA THR A 198 10.59 2.50 1.48
C THR A 198 11.16 2.53 2.90
N LEU A 199 11.32 1.39 3.56
CA LEU A 199 11.91 1.28 4.90
C LEU A 199 13.34 1.85 4.93
N ASN A 200 14.16 1.53 3.93
CA ASN A 200 15.52 2.06 3.84
C ASN A 200 15.54 3.59 3.67
N SER A 201 14.56 4.15 2.96
CA SER A 201 14.38 5.60 2.89
C SER A 201 14.07 6.17 4.28
N LEU A 202 13.10 5.59 5.00
CA LEU A 202 12.71 6.01 6.35
C LEU A 202 13.85 5.90 7.38
N LEU A 203 14.79 4.98 7.17
CA LEU A 203 16.02 4.82 7.97
C LEU A 203 17.17 5.77 7.56
N GLY A 204 17.03 6.50 6.45
CA GLY A 204 18.06 7.41 5.94
C GLY A 204 18.42 8.50 6.97
N PRO A 205 19.63 9.08 6.89
CA PRO A 205 20.05 10.11 7.82
C PRO A 205 19.08 11.28 7.75
N ASP A 206 18.36 11.49 8.84
CA ASP A 206 17.42 12.58 9.00
C ASP A 206 18.21 13.90 8.89
N GLU A 207 18.19 14.55 7.72
CA GLU A 207 18.87 15.84 7.51
C GLU A 207 18.38 16.90 8.52
N SER A 208 17.20 16.69 9.13
CA SER A 208 16.69 17.53 10.21
C SER A 208 17.43 17.35 11.54
N CYS A 209 18.02 16.17 11.79
CA CYS A 209 18.78 15.87 13.01
C CYS A 209 20.21 16.45 12.93
N GLN A 210 20.82 16.51 11.73
CA GLN A 210 22.13 17.15 11.55
C GLN A 210 22.10 18.68 11.73
N LYS A 211 20.97 19.34 11.43
CA LYS A 211 20.84 20.79 11.63
C LYS A 211 20.81 21.20 13.11
N GLN A 212 20.47 20.30 14.02
CA GLN A 212 20.45 20.59 15.46
C GLN A 212 21.80 20.31 16.14
N SER A 213 22.63 19.44 15.55
CA SER A 213 23.96 19.10 16.10
C SER A 213 25.07 20.12 15.77
N MET A 214 24.78 21.15 14.95
CA MET A 214 25.75 22.19 14.56
C MET A 214 25.51 23.53 15.28
N GLY A 215 24.86 23.50 16.44
CA GLY A 215 24.71 24.63 17.35
C GLY A 215 25.46 24.37 18.65
N HIS A 216 26.68 24.88 18.76
CA HIS A 216 27.43 24.88 20.01
C HIS A 216 26.72 25.83 20.99
N SER A 217 26.05 25.32 22.04
CA SER A 217 25.90 26.04 23.32
C SER A 217 25.36 25.13 24.42
N THR A 218 26.24 24.91 25.39
CA THR A 218 26.02 24.81 26.85
C THR A 218 24.93 23.88 27.38
N GLU A 219 25.39 22.93 28.20
CA GLU A 219 24.60 22.20 29.20
C GLU A 219 23.74 23.19 30.02
N GLU A 220 22.45 22.84 30.18
CA GLU A 220 21.36 23.51 30.92
C GLU A 220 20.27 24.09 30.00
N ASP A 221 19.47 23.19 29.40
CA ASP A 221 18.04 23.42 29.19
C ASP A 221 17.33 22.08 28.92
N LEU A 222 17.30 21.24 29.95
CA LEU A 222 16.32 20.16 30.07
C LEU A 222 15.01 20.78 30.55
N ALA A 223 14.31 21.48 29.67
CA ALA A 223 12.93 21.88 29.88
C ALA A 223 12.18 21.76 28.56
N GLU A 224 11.23 20.82 28.57
CA GLU A 224 10.16 20.63 27.61
C GLU A 224 9.70 21.95 26.98
N ASN A 225 10.06 22.17 25.72
CA ASN A 225 9.48 23.22 24.88
C ASN A 225 9.13 22.62 23.52
N TYR A 226 8.06 21.81 23.49
CA TYR A 226 7.26 21.58 22.29
C TYR A 226 6.26 22.72 22.18
N PRO A 227 6.17 23.42 21.02
CA PRO A 227 4.95 23.24 20.22
C PRO A 227 5.11 23.62 18.73
N GLU A 228 5.39 22.67 17.81
CA GLU A 228 4.94 22.76 16.39
C GLU A 228 5.16 21.50 15.50
N ASP A 229 5.27 20.27 16.05
CA ASP A 229 5.54 19.07 15.22
C ASP A 229 4.88 17.75 15.69
N ASP A 230 3.63 17.81 16.17
CA ASP A 230 2.92 16.61 16.66
C ASP A 230 2.23 15.82 15.52
N VAL A 231 1.69 16.50 14.51
CA VAL A 231 0.88 15.84 13.47
C VAL A 231 1.72 15.15 12.40
N ALA A 232 2.80 15.79 11.93
CA ALA A 232 3.68 15.20 10.91
C ALA A 232 4.48 14.02 11.48
N SER A 233 5.00 14.18 12.71
CA SER A 233 5.64 13.10 13.46
C SER A 233 4.71 11.91 13.70
N ARG A 234 3.44 12.11 14.08
CA ARG A 234 2.48 11.00 14.21
C ARG A 234 2.23 10.27 12.89
N ARG A 235 2.03 11.00 11.79
CA ARG A 235 1.82 10.39 10.46
C ARG A 235 3.04 9.60 9.99
N TRP A 236 4.25 10.07 10.28
CA TRP A 236 5.46 9.30 10.01
C TRP A 236 5.40 7.95 10.75
N LEU A 237 5.17 7.98 12.06
CA LEU A 237 5.10 6.76 12.88
C LEU A 237 4.01 5.79 12.40
N GLU A 238 2.86 6.31 11.95
CA GLU A 238 1.77 5.51 11.36
C GLU A 238 2.23 4.81 10.07
N VAL A 239 2.83 5.56 9.13
CA VAL A 239 3.34 5.00 7.87
C VAL A 239 4.40 3.93 8.14
N GLU A 240 5.35 4.21 9.02
CA GLU A 240 6.39 3.26 9.40
C GLU A 240 5.80 2.00 10.02
N GLY A 241 4.88 2.16 10.98
CA GLY A 241 4.20 1.06 11.65
C GLY A 241 3.53 0.13 10.65
N SER A 242 2.75 0.69 9.72
CA SER A 242 2.10 -0.09 8.65
C SER A 242 3.12 -0.76 7.72
N VAL A 243 4.18 -0.06 7.29
CA VAL A 243 5.23 -0.64 6.43
C VAL A 243 5.89 -1.85 7.12
N VAL A 244 6.31 -1.70 8.37
CA VAL A 244 6.93 -2.78 9.15
C VAL A 244 5.96 -3.94 9.37
N HIS A 245 4.70 -3.65 9.68
CA HIS A 245 3.66 -4.66 9.87
C HIS A 245 3.47 -5.49 8.58
N ILE A 246 3.31 -4.81 7.44
CA ILE A 246 3.16 -5.47 6.15
C ILE A 246 4.37 -6.35 5.85
N MET A 247 5.58 -5.80 6.00
CA MET A 247 6.82 -6.53 5.74
C MET A 247 6.94 -7.81 6.57
N LYS A 248 6.60 -7.76 7.87
CA LYS A 248 6.59 -8.96 8.74
C LYS A 248 5.58 -10.00 8.26
N ALA A 249 4.38 -9.57 7.89
CA ALA A 249 3.31 -10.45 7.45
C ALA A 249 3.66 -11.19 6.15
N VAL A 250 4.26 -10.50 5.17
CA VAL A 250 4.68 -11.12 3.89
C VAL A 250 5.98 -11.91 4.01
N SER A 251 6.90 -11.51 4.90
CA SER A 251 8.20 -12.21 5.09
C SER A 251 8.06 -13.59 5.71
N SER A 252 6.90 -13.89 6.29
CA SER A 252 6.58 -15.24 6.79
C SER A 252 6.22 -16.23 5.68
N HIS A 253 6.10 -15.76 4.43
CA HIS A 253 5.78 -16.61 3.28
C HIS A 253 7.04 -17.29 2.71
N PRO A 254 7.01 -18.59 2.37
CA PRO A 254 8.20 -19.31 1.89
C PRO A 254 8.90 -18.69 0.67
N SER A 255 8.13 -18.17 -0.29
CA SER A 255 8.65 -17.53 -1.51
C SER A 255 9.19 -16.10 -1.30
N ALA A 256 9.05 -15.53 -0.09
CA ALA A 256 9.33 -14.11 0.13
C ALA A 256 10.81 -13.75 -0.08
N ALA A 257 11.73 -14.55 0.46
CA ALA A 257 13.17 -14.32 0.28
C ALA A 257 13.59 -14.45 -1.19
N GLN A 258 13.04 -15.44 -1.91
CA GLN A 258 13.26 -15.62 -3.34
C GLN A 258 12.79 -14.40 -4.16
N SER A 259 11.71 -13.72 -3.77
CA SER A 259 11.23 -12.51 -4.48
C SER A 259 12.21 -11.34 -4.43
N LEU A 260 13.25 -11.40 -3.59
CA LEU A 260 14.19 -10.31 -3.34
C LEU A 260 15.55 -10.47 -4.03
N ILE A 261 15.76 -11.57 -4.76
CA ILE A 261 17.05 -11.83 -5.41
C ILE A 261 17.15 -11.25 -6.82
N GLU A 262 16.03 -10.77 -7.37
CA GLU A 262 15.97 -10.18 -8.71
C GLU A 262 16.65 -8.80 -8.76
N ASP A 263 16.81 -8.14 -7.61
CA ASP A 263 17.49 -6.85 -7.46
C ASP A 263 18.37 -6.80 -6.20
N ASN A 264 18.66 -5.59 -5.71
CA ASN A 264 19.52 -5.34 -4.55
C ASN A 264 18.73 -5.24 -3.23
N SER A 265 17.44 -5.60 -3.20
CA SER A 265 16.59 -5.46 -2.01
C SER A 265 17.05 -6.36 -0.88
N LEU A 266 17.40 -7.63 -1.17
CA LEU A 266 17.92 -8.53 -0.14
C LEU A 266 19.21 -7.96 0.47
N GLN A 267 20.15 -7.50 -0.36
CA GLN A 267 21.39 -6.85 0.09
C GLN A 267 21.10 -5.60 0.94
N SER A 268 20.14 -4.77 0.51
CA SER A 268 19.74 -3.56 1.23
C SER A 268 19.23 -3.89 2.63
N LEU A 269 18.46 -4.98 2.77
CA LEU A 269 17.97 -5.44 4.07
C LEU A 269 19.11 -5.92 4.98
N PHE A 270 20.07 -6.68 4.46
CA PHE A 270 21.27 -7.06 5.22
C PHE A 270 22.07 -5.81 5.67
N GLN A 271 22.23 -4.83 4.78
CA GLN A 271 22.91 -3.57 5.11
C GLN A 271 22.18 -2.80 6.21
N MET A 272 20.85 -2.68 6.15
CA MET A 272 20.05 -2.04 7.21
C MET A 272 20.29 -2.70 8.57
N VAL A 273 20.38 -4.05 8.62
CA VAL A 273 20.65 -4.78 9.87
C VAL A 273 22.08 -4.54 10.36
N ALA A 274 23.07 -4.63 9.46
CA ALA A 274 24.47 -4.38 9.80
C ALA A 274 24.70 -2.96 10.32
N MET A 275 24.16 -1.94 9.63
CA MET A 275 24.24 -0.53 10.03
C MET A 275 23.60 -0.28 11.39
N GLY A 276 22.46 -0.91 11.68
CA GLY A 276 21.81 -0.82 12.98
C GLY A 276 22.70 -1.34 14.12
N SER A 277 23.35 -2.48 13.90
CA SER A 277 24.21 -3.11 14.89
C SER A 277 25.55 -2.37 15.11
N LEU A 278 26.14 -1.81 14.05
CA LEU A 278 27.49 -1.25 14.08
C LEU A 278 27.53 0.26 14.32
N ILE A 279 26.58 1.01 13.75
CA ILE A 279 26.64 2.47 13.69
C ILE A 279 25.51 3.09 14.52
N ALA A 280 24.26 2.69 14.29
CA ALA A 280 23.14 3.33 14.96
C ALA A 280 23.21 3.12 16.48
N PHE A 281 23.51 1.89 16.93
CA PHE A 281 23.60 1.59 18.36
C PHE A 281 24.73 2.33 19.10
N SER A 282 25.88 2.55 18.45
CA SER A 282 26.95 3.35 19.04
C SER A 282 26.57 4.82 19.13
N GLN A 283 26.02 5.38 18.04
CA GLN A 283 25.52 6.75 18.00
C GLN A 283 24.40 6.99 19.01
N TYR A 284 23.56 6.00 19.30
CA TYR A 284 22.51 6.10 20.30
C TYR A 284 23.08 6.27 21.71
N LYS A 285 24.14 5.53 22.04
CA LYS A 285 24.85 5.68 23.33
C LYS A 285 25.47 7.07 23.49
N GLU A 286 25.85 7.69 22.39
CA GLU A 286 26.39 9.04 22.32
C GLU A 286 25.29 10.12 22.21
N GLY A 287 24.00 9.74 22.23
CA GLY A 287 22.87 10.66 22.12
C GLY A 287 22.64 11.24 20.72
N LEU A 288 23.34 10.74 19.70
CA LEU A 288 23.34 11.28 18.33
C LEU A 288 22.19 10.78 17.46
N VAL A 289 21.52 9.69 17.85
CA VAL A 289 20.33 9.17 17.17
C VAL A 289 19.21 8.85 18.15
N ARG A 290 17.96 8.94 17.69
CA ARG A 290 16.78 8.69 18.52
C ARG A 290 16.57 7.19 18.74
N LEU A 291 15.96 6.83 19.88
CA LEU A 291 15.58 5.43 20.20
C LEU A 291 14.73 4.80 19.08
N HIS A 292 13.87 5.60 18.46
CA HIS A 292 13.01 5.19 17.35
C HIS A 292 13.80 4.58 16.17
N THR A 293 14.92 5.19 15.79
CA THR A 293 15.80 4.66 14.73
C THR A 293 16.34 3.27 15.09
N ILE A 294 16.68 3.05 16.37
CA ILE A 294 17.13 1.74 16.87
C ILE A 294 16.00 0.70 16.80
N GLN A 295 14.78 1.09 17.14
CA GLN A 295 13.61 0.23 17.04
C GLN A 295 13.36 -0.20 15.58
N LEU A 296 13.53 0.71 14.63
CA LEU A 296 13.34 0.41 13.21
C LEU A 296 14.41 -0.55 12.67
N HIS A 297 15.69 -0.37 13.04
CA HIS A 297 16.74 -1.34 12.74
C HIS A 297 16.47 -2.72 13.37
N ARG A 298 15.93 -2.77 14.59
CA ARG A 298 15.51 -4.03 15.22
C ARG A 298 14.38 -4.70 14.43
N HIS A 299 13.43 -3.92 13.90
CA HIS A 299 12.40 -4.45 13.02
C HIS A 299 12.95 -4.99 11.71
N ALA A 300 13.91 -4.31 11.08
CA ALA A 300 14.63 -4.82 9.91
C ALA A 300 15.30 -6.18 10.21
N MET A 301 15.92 -6.33 11.38
CA MET A 301 16.52 -7.59 11.83
C MET A 301 15.48 -8.71 12.00
N GLN A 302 14.33 -8.40 12.60
CA GLN A 302 13.23 -9.36 12.74
C GLN A 302 12.69 -9.81 11.38
N ILE A 303 12.51 -8.88 10.45
CA ILE A 303 12.06 -9.15 9.08
C ILE A 303 13.06 -10.06 8.36
N LEU A 304 14.36 -9.75 8.44
CA LEU A 304 15.41 -10.59 7.86
C LEU A 304 15.41 -12.00 8.47
N GLY A 305 15.27 -12.11 9.79
CA GLY A 305 15.16 -13.39 10.48
C GLY A 305 13.96 -14.21 10.01
N LEU A 306 12.79 -13.59 9.83
CA LEU A 306 11.60 -14.25 9.28
C LEU A 306 11.84 -14.76 7.86
N LEU A 307 12.46 -13.95 7.00
CA LEU A 307 12.78 -14.36 5.62
C LEU A 307 13.66 -15.59 5.61
N LEU A 308 14.78 -15.55 6.34
CA LEU A 308 15.76 -16.64 6.34
C LEU A 308 15.21 -17.92 6.98
N ALA A 309 14.35 -17.80 8.00
CA ALA A 309 13.71 -18.94 8.64
C ALA A 309 12.71 -19.67 7.72
N ASN A 310 12.06 -18.94 6.80
CA ASN A 310 11.04 -19.49 5.90
C ASN A 310 11.56 -19.81 4.49
N ASP A 311 12.76 -19.34 4.14
CA ASP A 311 13.37 -19.47 2.80
C ASP A 311 13.67 -20.92 2.37
N ASN A 312 13.78 -21.85 3.31
CA ASN A 312 14.20 -23.24 3.06
C ASN A 312 15.50 -23.35 2.23
N GLY A 313 16.37 -22.34 2.33
CA GLY A 313 17.66 -22.28 1.63
C GLY A 313 17.60 -21.86 0.16
N SER A 314 16.46 -21.39 -0.36
CA SER A 314 16.32 -20.97 -1.77
C SER A 314 17.30 -19.85 -2.16
N THR A 315 17.58 -18.93 -1.23
CA THR A 315 18.50 -17.81 -1.43
C THR A 315 19.96 -18.07 -1.03
N ALA A 316 20.29 -19.27 -0.54
CA ALA A 316 21.63 -19.58 -0.01
C ALA A 316 22.76 -19.33 -1.03
N LYS A 317 22.52 -19.61 -2.32
CA LYS A 317 23.48 -19.34 -3.39
C LYS A 317 23.70 -17.84 -3.58
N TYR A 318 22.64 -17.04 -3.49
CA TYR A 318 22.71 -15.59 -3.60
C TYR A 318 23.50 -15.01 -2.42
N ILE A 319 23.15 -15.39 -1.19
CA ILE A 319 23.83 -14.95 0.04
C ILE A 319 25.34 -15.22 -0.05
N ARG A 320 25.73 -16.44 -0.43
CA ARG A 320 27.15 -16.81 -0.58
C ARG A 320 27.85 -15.99 -1.65
N LYS A 321 27.20 -15.77 -2.80
CA LYS A 321 27.76 -14.99 -3.91
C LYS A 321 28.01 -13.53 -3.50
N HIS A 322 27.12 -12.97 -2.69
CA HIS A 322 27.13 -11.57 -2.30
C HIS A 322 27.80 -11.30 -0.93
N HIS A 323 28.30 -12.34 -0.25
CA HIS A 323 28.96 -12.26 1.06
C HIS A 323 28.10 -11.54 2.11
N LEU A 324 26.82 -11.89 2.16
CA LEU A 324 25.83 -11.35 3.10
C LEU A 324 25.78 -12.14 4.41
#